data_AF-A0A6G9Z7S4-F1
#
_entry.id   AF-A0A6G9Z7S4-F1
#
_cell.length_a   1.000
_cell.length_b   1.000
_cell.length_c   1.000
_cell.angle_alpha   90.00
_cell.angle_beta   90.00
_cell.angle_gamma   90.00
#
_symmetry.space_group_name_H-M   'P 1'
#
loop_
_entity.id
_entity.type
_entity.pdbx_description
1 polymer ?
#
loop_
_entity_poly.entity_id
_entity_poly.type
_entity_poly.pdbx_seq_one_letter_code
_entity_poly.pdbx_strand_id
1 'polypeptide(L)'
;MISPQRAASNDTADTLSTIGTLIEADNLRDAKHQLRQLQSGINDDTWLIITEITHTLRFKPYPAAIDKLRKLWQHNEPYRDIIEACVPKPGERQYRPPTITPTPRPSPHDTRPLPATVGEAYEDALAKGERNDPGTERPELIVDRHDYDEDAAAPIRESLCVSCRLECAATDRWHQRARIGHCGDGLCPECRSLGRPGVPTLPTGHTYTQAVHARLEFLAESFNTRSRGIFRQEWRYADDHTRTIIERWVAEHTLAEPVAPPAHIKLVELNGTCEKCGDWRQLRDALCVECHPGLGGQTTTPAGALVHGTDSEPIPVSAEKLADNAAAAEPITGTASVAERSVAQGRSPVGQQSGQAGRKSAIAPAETSRSPASVTARETRSVAASTADPGPRPLPAERRRTQQRQPPRPRRASRSR
;
A
#
# COMPACT_ATOMS: atom_id res chain seq x y z
N MET A 1 -24.31 41.10 -3.91
CA MET A 1 -22.98 40.75 -4.45
C MET A 1 -22.64 39.37 -3.92
N ILE A 2 -22.41 38.38 -4.80
CA ILE A 2 -22.01 37.03 -4.40
C ILE A 2 -20.52 37.10 -4.06
N SER A 3 -20.11 36.62 -2.88
CA SER A 3 -18.68 36.56 -2.52
C SER A 3 -17.91 35.75 -3.57
N PRO A 4 -16.73 36.21 -4.04
CA PRO A 4 -15.96 35.51 -5.07
C PRO A 4 -15.62 34.07 -4.69
N GLN A 5 -15.46 33.80 -3.39
CA GLN A 5 -15.23 32.47 -2.85
C GLN A 5 -16.40 31.50 -3.09
N ARG A 6 -17.63 32.00 -3.13
CA ARG A 6 -18.83 31.20 -3.42
C ARG A 6 -18.98 30.88 -4.91
N ALA A 7 -18.46 31.73 -5.79
CA ALA A 7 -18.44 31.41 -7.22
C ALA A 7 -17.44 30.27 -7.50
N ALA A 8 -16.27 30.30 -6.87
CA ALA A 8 -15.26 29.24 -6.99
C ALA A 8 -15.72 27.91 -6.36
N SER A 9 -16.48 27.94 -5.27
CA SER A 9 -17.05 26.72 -4.67
C SER A 9 -18.02 26.01 -5.60
N ASN A 10 -18.85 26.76 -6.33
CA ASN A 10 -19.81 26.21 -7.28
C ASN A 10 -19.11 25.48 -8.44
N ASP A 11 -18.10 26.09 -9.06
CA ASP A 11 -17.35 25.47 -10.16
C ASP A 11 -16.63 24.18 -9.71
N THR A 12 -16.10 24.20 -8.48
CA THR A 12 -15.52 23.01 -7.85
C THR A 12 -16.57 21.92 -7.63
N ALA A 13 -17.75 22.28 -7.15
CA ALA A 13 -18.86 21.35 -6.91
C ALA A 13 -19.40 20.73 -8.22
N ASP A 14 -19.50 21.53 -9.29
CA ASP A 14 -19.91 21.06 -10.62
C ASP A 14 -18.87 20.09 -11.21
N THR A 15 -17.59 20.38 -11.04
CA THR A 15 -16.49 19.49 -11.46
C THR A 15 -16.51 18.17 -10.69
N LEU A 16 -16.71 18.21 -9.36
CA LEU A 16 -16.83 17.01 -8.53
C LEU A 16 -18.03 16.15 -8.92
N SER A 17 -19.18 16.78 -9.22
CA SER A 17 -20.36 16.09 -9.74
C SER A 17 -20.07 15.41 -11.09
N THR A 18 -19.34 16.10 -11.97
CA THR A 18 -18.90 15.54 -13.27
C THR A 18 -17.99 14.32 -13.07
N ILE A 19 -17.03 14.39 -12.13
CA ILE A 19 -16.19 13.25 -11.76
C ILE A 19 -17.04 12.08 -11.26
N GLY A 20 -18.07 12.35 -10.44
CA GLY A 20 -19.04 11.35 -9.99
C GLY A 20 -19.72 10.62 -11.16
N THR A 21 -20.23 11.38 -12.15
CA THR A 21 -20.86 10.78 -13.35
C THR A 21 -19.88 9.92 -14.18
N LEU A 22 -18.60 10.31 -14.26
CA LEU A 22 -17.58 9.51 -14.95
C LEU A 22 -17.28 8.20 -14.22
N ILE A 23 -17.32 8.20 -12.88
CA ILE A 23 -17.14 6.99 -12.07
C ILE A 23 -18.35 6.06 -12.22
N GLU A 24 -19.57 6.59 -12.19
CA GLU A 24 -20.79 5.81 -12.43
C GLU A 24 -20.81 5.14 -13.81
N ALA A 25 -20.24 5.80 -14.81
CA ALA A 25 -20.07 5.28 -16.17
C ALA A 25 -18.86 4.32 -16.35
N ASP A 26 -18.17 3.95 -15.26
CA ASP A 26 -16.93 3.15 -15.26
C ASP A 26 -15.77 3.74 -16.09
N ASN A 27 -15.80 5.05 -16.35
CA ASN A 27 -14.72 5.75 -17.06
C ASN A 27 -13.67 6.29 -16.08
N LEU A 28 -12.97 5.35 -15.42
CA LEU A 28 -12.00 5.66 -14.36
C LEU A 28 -10.78 6.45 -14.84
N ARG A 29 -10.43 6.40 -16.13
CA ARG A 29 -9.29 7.14 -16.70
C ARG A 29 -9.59 8.63 -16.76
N ASP A 30 -10.75 9.01 -17.32
CA ASP A 30 -11.13 10.40 -17.46
C ASP A 30 -11.46 11.02 -16.10
N ALA A 31 -12.09 10.26 -15.20
CA ALA A 31 -12.32 10.68 -13.81
C ALA A 31 -11.00 11.05 -13.10
N LYS A 32 -9.95 10.23 -13.24
CA LYS A 32 -8.62 10.52 -12.67
C LYS A 32 -7.97 11.74 -13.30
N HIS A 33 -8.14 11.94 -14.61
CA HIS A 33 -7.60 13.11 -15.29
C HIS A 33 -8.26 14.40 -14.79
N GLN A 34 -9.59 14.44 -14.73
CA GLN A 34 -10.37 15.55 -14.19
C GLN A 34 -10.01 15.86 -12.74
N LEU A 35 -9.86 14.85 -11.89
CA LEU A 35 -9.45 15.05 -10.49
C LEU A 35 -8.06 15.72 -10.36
N ARG A 36 -7.09 15.35 -11.21
CA ARG A 36 -5.76 15.98 -11.22
C ARG A 36 -5.81 17.43 -11.69
N GLN A 37 -6.65 17.72 -12.70
CA GLN A 37 -6.86 19.08 -13.17
C GLN A 37 -7.49 19.94 -12.08
N LEU A 38 -8.54 19.42 -11.42
CA LEU A 38 -9.17 20.06 -10.27
C LEU A 38 -8.15 20.37 -9.17
N GLN A 39 -7.32 19.39 -8.79
CA GLN A 39 -6.30 19.55 -7.76
C GLN A 39 -5.30 20.67 -8.07
N SER A 40 -4.98 20.92 -9.34
CA SER A 40 -4.05 21.98 -9.72
C SER A 40 -4.63 23.40 -9.66
N GLY A 41 -5.96 23.54 -9.67
CA GLY A 41 -6.65 24.84 -9.75
C GLY A 41 -7.30 25.31 -8.44
N ILE A 42 -7.44 24.42 -7.46
CA ILE A 42 -8.07 24.73 -6.17
C ILE A 42 -7.07 25.25 -5.13
N ASN A 43 -7.55 26.05 -4.18
CA ASN A 43 -6.74 26.49 -3.05
C ASN A 43 -6.62 25.39 -1.96
N ASP A 44 -5.61 25.54 -1.10
CA ASP A 44 -5.30 24.56 -0.05
C ASP A 44 -6.47 24.34 0.93
N ASP A 45 -7.20 25.39 1.29
CA ASP A 45 -8.35 25.30 2.20
C ASP A 45 -9.49 24.44 1.60
N THR A 46 -9.78 24.61 0.31
CA THR A 46 -10.79 23.80 -0.40
C THR A 46 -10.35 22.35 -0.50
N TRP A 47 -9.07 22.11 -0.80
CA TRP A 47 -8.52 20.76 -0.85
C TRP A 47 -8.56 20.06 0.51
N LEU A 48 -8.36 20.80 1.60
CA LEU A 48 -8.48 20.29 2.96
C LEU A 48 -9.92 19.84 3.26
N ILE A 49 -10.93 20.60 2.83
CA ILE A 49 -12.35 20.19 2.95
C ILE A 49 -12.64 18.92 2.16
N ILE A 50 -12.18 18.83 0.90
CA ILE A 50 -12.36 17.62 0.06
C ILE A 50 -11.70 16.40 0.72
N THR A 51 -10.50 16.58 1.26
CA THR A 51 -9.76 15.52 1.97
C THR A 51 -10.51 15.06 3.22
N GLU A 52 -11.04 15.99 4.01
CA GLU A 52 -11.80 15.69 5.23
C GLU A 52 -13.11 14.95 4.93
N ILE A 53 -13.81 15.32 3.84
CA ILE A 53 -14.99 14.59 3.33
C ILE A 53 -14.59 13.16 2.95
N THR A 54 -13.53 13.01 2.15
CA THR A 54 -13.04 11.70 1.68
C THR A 54 -12.64 10.79 2.84
N HIS A 55 -11.93 11.34 3.83
CA HIS A 55 -11.54 10.62 5.05
C HIS A 55 -12.77 10.19 5.86
N THR A 56 -13.76 11.09 5.98
CA THR A 56 -15.03 10.80 6.68
C THR A 56 -15.78 9.65 6.01
N LEU A 57 -15.93 9.68 4.69
CA LEU A 57 -16.61 8.63 3.93
C LEU A 57 -15.85 7.30 3.95
N ARG A 58 -14.51 7.33 3.95
CA ARG A 58 -13.67 6.11 3.95
C ARG A 58 -13.68 5.36 5.28
N PHE A 59 -13.68 6.09 6.41
CA PHE A 59 -13.38 5.48 7.72
C PHE A 59 -14.56 5.44 8.69
N LYS A 60 -15.67 6.16 8.42
CA LYS A 60 -16.84 6.13 9.30
C LYS A 60 -17.97 5.28 8.70
N PRO A 61 -18.76 4.58 9.53
CA PRO A 61 -19.97 3.93 9.05
C PRO A 61 -20.95 4.98 8.51
N TYR A 62 -21.73 4.64 7.48
CA TYR A 62 -22.65 5.54 6.78
C TYR A 62 -23.42 6.52 7.69
N PRO A 63 -24.16 6.09 8.73
CA PRO A 63 -24.91 7.02 9.57
C PRO A 63 -23.99 8.05 10.26
N ALA A 64 -22.86 7.62 10.80
CA ALA A 64 -21.90 8.51 11.46
C ALA A 64 -21.15 9.41 10.47
N ALA A 65 -20.95 8.97 9.22
CA ALA A 65 -20.38 9.77 8.16
C ALA A 65 -21.33 10.92 7.79
N ILE A 66 -22.62 10.63 7.57
CA ILE A 66 -23.65 11.63 7.25
C ILE A 66 -23.79 12.67 8.37
N ASP A 67 -23.83 12.23 9.64
CA ASP A 67 -23.90 13.17 10.77
C ASP A 67 -22.69 14.11 10.82
N LYS A 68 -21.48 13.58 10.53
CA LYS A 68 -20.27 14.40 10.47
C LYS A 68 -20.28 15.35 9.28
N LEU A 69 -20.74 14.91 8.11
CA LEU A 69 -20.85 15.77 6.92
C LEU A 69 -21.89 16.89 7.14
N ARG A 70 -23.00 16.60 7.84
CA ARG A 70 -23.98 17.62 8.23
C ARG A 70 -23.37 18.68 9.15
N LYS A 71 -22.57 18.28 10.15
CA LYS A 71 -21.84 19.21 11.02
C LYS A 71 -20.84 20.05 10.22
N LEU A 72 -20.09 19.42 9.31
CA LEU A 72 -19.17 20.13 8.41
C LEU A 72 -19.92 21.17 7.57
N TRP A 73 -21.07 20.81 6.99
CA TRP A 73 -21.89 21.72 6.19
C TRP A 73 -22.42 22.92 6.99
N GLN A 74 -22.81 22.70 8.25
CA GLN A 74 -23.28 23.77 9.14
C GLN A 74 -22.17 24.77 9.50
N HIS A 75 -20.96 24.28 9.78
CA HIS A 75 -19.84 25.12 10.23
C HIS A 75 -19.02 25.75 9.10
N ASN A 76 -19.17 25.29 7.86
CA ASN A 76 -18.36 25.72 6.72
C ASN A 76 -19.21 26.32 5.61
N GLU A 77 -19.82 27.48 5.88
CA GLU A 77 -20.74 28.15 4.96
C GLU A 77 -20.17 28.40 3.54
N PRO A 78 -18.89 28.77 3.35
CA PRO A 78 -18.31 28.96 2.02
C PRO A 78 -18.18 27.67 1.18
N TYR A 79 -18.24 26.50 1.81
CA TYR A 79 -17.94 25.20 1.19
C TYR A 79 -19.17 24.27 1.11
N ARG A 80 -20.37 24.82 1.35
CA ARG A 80 -21.62 24.02 1.39
C ARG A 80 -21.88 23.28 0.09
N ASP A 81 -21.66 23.93 -1.05
CA ASP A 81 -21.94 23.35 -2.38
C ASP A 81 -21.01 22.14 -2.66
N ILE A 82 -19.74 22.23 -2.24
CA ILE A 82 -18.75 21.14 -2.36
C ILE A 82 -19.12 19.97 -1.46
N ILE A 83 -19.55 20.25 -0.22
CA ILE A 83 -19.97 19.21 0.72
C ILE A 83 -21.21 18.50 0.17
N GLU A 84 -22.18 19.25 -0.35
CA GLU A 84 -23.41 18.70 -0.93
C GLU A 84 -23.13 17.82 -2.15
N ALA A 85 -22.25 18.25 -3.06
CA ALA A 85 -21.83 17.47 -4.22
C ALA A 85 -21.14 16.14 -3.85
N CYS A 86 -20.48 16.07 -2.70
CA CYS A 86 -19.78 14.87 -2.24
C CYS A 86 -20.63 13.95 -1.34
N VAL A 87 -21.81 14.38 -0.89
CA VAL A 87 -22.65 13.58 0.01
C VAL A 87 -23.37 12.48 -0.80
N PRO A 88 -23.24 11.20 -0.42
CA PRO A 88 -23.94 10.13 -1.11
C PRO A 88 -25.45 10.33 -1.09
N LYS A 89 -26.12 10.10 -2.23
CA LYS A 89 -27.57 10.23 -2.31
C LYS A 89 -28.26 9.05 -1.61
N PRO A 90 -29.47 9.23 -1.07
CA PRO A 90 -30.25 8.13 -0.50
C PRO A 90 -30.40 6.99 -1.52
N GLY A 91 -29.90 5.80 -1.20
CA GLY A 91 -29.97 4.62 -2.07
C GLY A 91 -28.70 4.31 -2.86
N GLU A 92 -27.75 5.25 -2.95
CA GLU A 92 -26.40 4.93 -3.42
C GLU A 92 -25.75 3.97 -2.41
N ARG A 93 -25.47 2.75 -2.85
CA ARG A 93 -24.78 1.77 -2.03
C ARG A 93 -23.35 2.27 -1.86
N GLN A 94 -23.06 2.91 -0.74
CA GLN A 94 -21.66 3.06 -0.32
C GLN A 94 -21.04 1.67 -0.34
N TYR A 95 -19.97 1.52 -1.10
CA TYR A 95 -19.12 0.35 -1.00
C TYR A 95 -18.58 0.33 0.43
N ARG A 96 -19.27 -0.39 1.30
CA ARG A 96 -18.74 -0.83 2.57
C ARG A 96 -17.87 -2.02 2.18
N PRO A 97 -16.53 -1.92 2.19
CA PRO A 97 -15.73 -3.13 2.17
C PRO A 97 -16.35 -4.01 3.26
N PRO A 98 -16.74 -5.26 2.93
CA PRO A 98 -17.44 -6.13 3.86
C PRO A 98 -16.70 -5.97 5.17
N THR A 99 -17.40 -5.46 6.20
CA THR A 99 -16.79 -5.31 7.52
C THR A 99 -16.21 -6.69 7.73
N ILE A 100 -14.88 -6.78 7.74
CA ILE A 100 -14.24 -8.00 8.16
C ILE A 100 -14.69 -8.02 9.60
N THR A 101 -15.84 -8.64 9.87
CA THR A 101 -16.19 -9.10 11.20
C THR A 101 -14.90 -9.73 11.62
N PRO A 102 -14.20 -9.15 12.62
CA PRO A 102 -12.97 -9.73 13.07
C PRO A 102 -13.37 -11.15 13.35
N THR A 103 -12.94 -12.08 12.50
CA THR A 103 -13.06 -13.48 12.82
C THR A 103 -12.43 -13.52 14.20
N PRO A 104 -13.18 -14.00 15.22
CA PRO A 104 -12.72 -13.99 16.61
C PRO A 104 -11.27 -14.39 16.55
N ARG A 105 -10.36 -13.46 16.92
CA ARG A 105 -8.94 -13.57 16.58
C ARG A 105 -8.58 -15.01 16.90
N PRO A 106 -8.32 -15.86 15.89
CA PRO A 106 -8.22 -17.29 16.13
C PRO A 106 -7.24 -17.42 17.26
N SER A 107 -7.63 -18.09 18.34
CA SER A 107 -6.73 -18.19 19.48
C SER A 107 -5.41 -18.75 18.94
N PRO A 108 -4.26 -18.48 19.57
CA PRO A 108 -3.00 -19.06 19.10
C PRO A 108 -3.05 -20.60 18.92
N HIS A 109 -4.04 -21.26 19.53
CA HIS A 109 -4.36 -22.67 19.29
C HIS A 109 -5.18 -22.95 18.02
N ASP A 110 -6.07 -22.05 17.58
CA ASP A 110 -6.86 -22.17 16.35
C ASP A 110 -6.08 -21.73 15.10
N THR A 111 -5.06 -20.87 15.26
CA THR A 111 -4.14 -20.47 14.17
C THR A 111 -2.92 -21.37 14.05
N ARG A 112 -2.72 -22.29 14.99
CA ARG A 112 -1.76 -23.36 14.78
C ARG A 112 -2.31 -24.18 13.62
N PRO A 113 -1.66 -24.22 12.45
CA PRO A 113 -2.09 -25.15 11.42
C PRO A 113 -2.12 -26.51 12.10
N LEU A 114 -3.29 -27.17 12.10
CA LEU A 114 -3.30 -28.61 12.28
C LEU A 114 -2.24 -29.11 11.29
N PRO A 115 -1.24 -29.89 11.72
CA PRO A 115 0.01 -30.16 10.98
C PRO A 115 -0.17 -30.85 9.60
N ALA A 116 -1.40 -30.90 9.10
CA ALA A 116 -1.91 -31.74 8.05
C ALA A 116 -2.85 -31.02 7.04
N THR A 117 -2.89 -29.68 6.93
CA THR A 117 -4.03 -29.05 6.19
C THR A 117 -3.73 -28.07 5.06
N VAL A 118 -2.55 -27.47 4.94
CA VAL A 118 -2.27 -26.58 3.78
C VAL A 118 -1.36 -27.23 2.76
N GLY A 119 -0.28 -27.89 3.20
CA GLY A 119 0.56 -28.70 2.31
C GLY A 119 -0.18 -29.95 1.80
N GLU A 120 -0.82 -30.69 2.71
CA GLU A 120 -1.54 -31.92 2.36
C GLU A 120 -2.78 -31.68 1.49
N ALA A 121 -3.52 -30.59 1.68
CA ALA A 121 -4.66 -30.26 0.81
C ALA A 121 -4.23 -29.87 -0.62
N TYR A 122 -3.06 -29.23 -0.76
CA TYR A 122 -2.47 -28.94 -2.07
C TYR A 122 -1.97 -30.23 -2.73
N GLU A 123 -1.33 -31.13 -1.98
CA GLU A 123 -0.91 -32.45 -2.45
C GLU A 123 -2.09 -33.37 -2.79
N ASP A 124 -3.21 -33.26 -2.06
CA ASP A 124 -4.50 -33.95 -2.30
C ASP A 124 -5.29 -33.43 -3.50
N ALA A 125 -5.12 -32.15 -3.86
CA ALA A 125 -5.72 -31.60 -5.07
C ALA A 125 -4.93 -31.92 -6.36
N LEU A 126 -3.64 -32.24 -6.25
CA LEU A 126 -2.81 -32.65 -7.39
C LEU A 126 -3.30 -33.99 -7.94
N ALA A 127 -3.53 -34.06 -9.26
CA ALA A 127 -3.94 -35.30 -9.90
C ALA A 127 -2.85 -36.36 -9.67
N LYS A 128 -3.22 -37.66 -9.58
CA LYS A 128 -2.26 -38.75 -9.35
C LYS A 128 -1.08 -38.74 -10.33
N GLY A 129 -1.26 -38.21 -11.55
CA GLY A 129 -0.20 -38.02 -12.53
C GLY A 129 0.76 -36.86 -12.20
N GLU A 130 0.26 -35.78 -11.61
CA GLU A 130 1.09 -34.63 -11.17
C GLU A 130 1.79 -34.92 -9.84
N ARG A 131 1.14 -35.70 -8.95
CA ARG A 131 1.77 -36.15 -7.68
C ARG A 131 2.93 -37.12 -7.91
N ASN A 132 2.88 -37.89 -8.99
CA ASN A 132 3.93 -38.83 -9.40
C ASN A 132 4.78 -38.29 -10.57
N ASP A 133 4.57 -37.05 -11.00
CA ASP A 133 5.52 -36.39 -11.90
C ASP A 133 6.75 -36.11 -11.02
N PRO A 134 7.91 -36.78 -11.24
CA PRO A 134 9.11 -36.58 -10.42
C PRO A 134 9.68 -35.15 -10.48
N GLY A 135 8.93 -34.21 -11.06
CA GLY A 135 9.46 -33.05 -11.74
C GLY A 135 10.31 -33.52 -12.93
N THR A 136 10.45 -32.66 -13.92
CA THR A 136 11.66 -32.79 -14.75
C THR A 136 12.83 -32.62 -13.79
N GLU A 137 13.59 -33.69 -13.53
CA GLU A 137 14.84 -33.60 -12.76
C GLU A 137 15.64 -32.46 -13.38
N ARG A 138 15.70 -31.33 -12.67
CA ARG A 138 16.55 -30.24 -13.13
C ARG A 138 17.97 -30.81 -13.04
N PRO A 139 18.73 -30.83 -14.15
CA PRO A 139 20.05 -31.45 -14.18
C PRO A 139 21.03 -30.80 -13.20
N GLU A 140 20.67 -29.64 -12.67
CA GLU A 140 21.38 -28.94 -11.61
C GLU A 140 20.43 -28.67 -10.46
N LEU A 141 20.81 -29.11 -9.27
CA LEU A 141 20.22 -28.65 -8.01
C LEU A 141 20.40 -27.13 -8.00
N ILE A 142 19.30 -26.38 -8.12
CA ILE A 142 19.31 -24.93 -7.91
C ILE A 142 19.52 -24.73 -6.42
N VAL A 143 20.77 -24.91 -5.98
CA VAL A 143 21.26 -24.37 -4.73
C VAL A 143 21.50 -22.89 -5.00
N ASP A 144 20.41 -22.17 -5.23
CA ASP A 144 20.47 -20.75 -4.96
C ASP A 144 20.69 -20.67 -3.45
N ARG A 145 21.94 -20.44 -3.04
CA ARG A 145 22.34 -20.29 -1.63
C ARG A 145 21.68 -19.07 -0.97
N HIS A 146 20.81 -18.38 -1.70
CA HIS A 146 20.03 -17.26 -1.24
C HIS A 146 18.89 -17.77 -0.35
N ASP A 147 18.96 -17.42 0.92
CA ASP A 147 17.89 -17.67 1.88
C ASP A 147 16.78 -16.65 1.63
N TYR A 148 15.78 -17.05 0.85
CA TYR A 148 14.62 -16.22 0.52
C TYR A 148 13.82 -15.78 1.75
N ASP A 149 13.90 -16.53 2.87
CA ASP A 149 13.27 -16.13 4.12
C ASP A 149 14.10 -15.04 4.82
N GLU A 150 15.42 -15.08 4.71
CA GLU A 150 16.31 -13.99 5.17
C GLU A 150 16.06 -12.71 4.35
N ASP A 151 15.89 -12.81 3.04
CA ASP A 151 15.54 -11.67 2.18
C ASP A 151 14.12 -11.15 2.44
N ALA A 152 13.16 -12.04 2.72
CA ALA A 152 11.79 -11.67 3.07
C ALA A 152 11.67 -11.07 4.48
N ALA A 153 12.52 -11.50 5.42
CA ALA A 153 12.59 -11.00 6.78
C ALA A 153 13.56 -9.81 6.95
N ALA A 154 14.32 -9.47 5.89
CA ALA A 154 15.21 -8.33 5.91
C ALA A 154 14.40 -7.08 6.29
N PRO A 155 14.78 -6.39 7.39
CA PRO A 155 13.99 -5.27 7.87
C PRO A 155 13.89 -4.23 6.75
N ILE A 156 12.66 -3.84 6.42
CA ILE A 156 12.31 -2.83 5.41
C ILE A 156 12.86 -1.47 5.90
N ARG A 157 14.18 -1.30 5.82
CA ARG A 157 14.92 -0.06 6.03
C ARG A 157 15.30 0.50 4.67
N GLU A 158 14.34 0.40 3.75
CA GLU A 158 14.51 0.79 2.37
C GLU A 158 14.40 2.30 2.25
N SER A 159 15.28 2.88 1.44
CA SER A 159 15.16 4.29 1.06
C SER A 159 13.86 4.49 0.28
N LEU A 160 13.09 5.50 0.64
CA LEU A 160 11.82 5.82 -0.02
C LEU A 160 12.02 6.27 -1.48
N CYS A 161 11.00 6.13 -2.32
CA CYS A 161 10.98 6.73 -3.64
C CYS A 161 11.12 8.25 -3.53
N VAL A 162 12.04 8.86 -4.27
CA VAL A 162 12.24 10.32 -4.23
C VAL A 162 11.08 11.11 -4.84
N SER A 163 10.24 10.47 -5.65
CA SER A 163 9.06 11.10 -6.27
C SER A 163 7.79 10.88 -5.45
N CYS A 164 7.35 9.62 -5.25
CA CYS A 164 6.09 9.33 -4.56
C CYS A 164 6.20 9.08 -3.06
N ARG A 165 7.43 9.05 -2.50
CA ARG A 165 7.70 8.83 -1.06
C ARG A 165 7.22 7.47 -0.50
N LEU A 166 6.81 6.54 -1.36
CA LEU A 166 6.51 5.16 -0.96
C LEU A 166 7.80 4.35 -0.83
N GLU A 167 7.75 3.28 -0.05
CA GLU A 167 8.86 2.33 0.09
C GLU A 167 9.16 1.69 -1.28
N CYS A 168 10.43 1.69 -1.67
CA CYS A 168 10.88 0.95 -2.86
C CYS A 168 11.15 -0.50 -2.45
N ALA A 169 10.94 -1.46 -3.37
CA ALA A 169 11.37 -2.82 -3.12
C ALA A 169 12.91 -2.93 -3.22
N ALA A 170 13.51 -3.86 -2.48
CA ALA A 170 14.95 -4.11 -2.48
C ALA A 170 15.48 -4.34 -3.91
N THR A 171 14.71 -5.10 -4.69
CA THR A 171 14.99 -5.44 -6.08
C THR A 171 15.02 -4.22 -7.00
N ASP A 172 14.24 -3.17 -6.70
CA ASP A 172 14.18 -1.96 -7.52
C ASP A 172 15.45 -1.12 -7.42
N ARG A 173 16.24 -1.32 -6.35
CA ARG A 173 17.54 -0.66 -6.15
C ARG A 173 18.65 -1.32 -6.97
N TRP A 174 18.55 -2.63 -7.18
CA TRP A 174 19.48 -3.46 -7.96
C TRP A 174 19.27 -3.37 -9.49
N HIS A 175 18.87 -2.20 -9.98
CA HIS A 175 18.75 -1.94 -11.41
C HIS A 175 20.13 -1.86 -12.11
N GLN A 176 20.11 -1.90 -13.44
CA GLN A 176 21.31 -1.98 -14.29
C GLN A 176 22.36 -0.90 -13.99
N ARG A 177 21.98 0.32 -13.57
CA ARG A 177 22.97 1.36 -13.25
C ARG A 177 23.74 1.05 -11.96
N ALA A 178 23.09 0.48 -10.95
CA ALA A 178 23.76 0.03 -9.73
C ALA A 178 24.80 -1.05 -10.04
N ARG A 179 24.49 -1.95 -10.99
CA ARG A 179 25.43 -2.99 -11.45
C ARG A 179 26.66 -2.43 -12.16
N ILE A 180 26.56 -1.24 -12.77
CA ILE A 180 27.68 -0.55 -13.46
C ILE A 180 28.42 0.40 -12.48
N GLY A 181 28.04 0.42 -11.20
CA GLY A 181 28.68 1.26 -10.18
C GLY A 181 28.17 2.71 -10.17
N HIS A 182 27.00 2.99 -10.74
CA HIS A 182 26.30 4.27 -10.59
C HIS A 182 25.31 4.22 -9.43
N CYS A 183 25.03 5.38 -8.83
CA CYS A 183 23.99 5.49 -7.82
C CYS A 183 22.60 5.19 -8.40
N GLY A 184 21.69 4.69 -7.57
CA GLY A 184 20.28 4.58 -7.90
C GLY A 184 19.65 5.93 -8.24
N ASP A 185 18.68 5.95 -9.15
CA ASP A 185 17.83 7.13 -9.42
C ASP A 185 16.84 7.41 -8.27
N GLY A 186 16.74 6.49 -7.31
CA GLY A 186 15.88 6.61 -6.14
C GLY A 186 14.39 6.50 -6.46
N LEU A 187 14.01 5.98 -7.63
CA LEU A 187 12.61 5.85 -8.06
C LEU A 187 12.10 4.42 -7.88
N CYS A 188 10.80 4.29 -7.55
CA CYS A 188 10.09 3.03 -7.68
C CYS A 188 9.76 2.74 -9.17
N PRO A 189 9.45 1.49 -9.55
CA PRO A 189 9.17 1.10 -10.94
C PRO A 189 8.06 1.92 -11.59
N GLU A 190 7.01 2.25 -10.84
CA GLU A 190 5.89 3.04 -11.32
C GLU A 190 6.29 4.50 -11.60
N CYS A 191 7.01 5.14 -10.66
CA CYS A 191 7.49 6.51 -10.91
C CYS A 191 8.49 6.56 -12.07
N ARG A 192 9.32 5.52 -12.22
CA ARG A 192 10.26 5.39 -13.33
C ARG A 192 9.54 5.21 -14.67
N SER A 193 8.53 4.34 -14.75
CA SER A 193 7.75 4.10 -15.98
C SER A 193 6.94 5.32 -16.40
N LEU A 194 6.54 6.16 -15.43
CA LEU A 194 5.90 7.46 -15.67
C LEU A 194 6.89 8.57 -16.06
N GLY A 195 8.19 8.29 -16.16
CA GLY A 195 9.20 9.28 -16.53
C GLY A 195 9.38 10.39 -15.50
N ARG A 196 9.14 10.12 -14.21
CA ARG A 196 9.36 11.10 -13.14
C ARG A 196 10.85 11.41 -13.02
N PRO A 197 11.23 12.66 -12.65
CA PRO A 197 12.61 12.97 -12.35
C PRO A 197 13.07 12.19 -11.12
N GLY A 198 14.28 11.65 -11.18
CA GLY A 198 14.95 10.97 -10.08
C GLY A 198 16.28 11.64 -9.74
N VAL A 199 17.00 11.08 -8.77
CA VAL A 199 18.32 11.57 -8.37
C VAL A 199 19.26 11.57 -9.59
N PRO A 200 19.96 12.68 -9.87
CA PRO A 200 20.91 12.76 -10.97
C PRO A 200 21.99 11.68 -10.87
N THR A 201 22.41 11.13 -12.02
CA THR A 201 23.45 10.11 -12.05
C THR A 201 24.79 10.69 -11.63
N LEU A 202 25.37 10.12 -10.57
CA LEU A 202 26.71 10.49 -10.12
C LEU A 202 27.81 9.83 -10.97
N PRO A 203 29.01 10.46 -11.08
CA PRO A 203 30.17 9.86 -11.71
C PRO A 203 30.53 8.49 -11.12
N THR A 204 31.17 7.65 -11.93
CA THR A 204 31.75 6.38 -11.45
C THR A 204 32.79 6.65 -10.38
N GLY A 205 32.78 5.87 -9.29
CA GLY A 205 33.69 6.06 -8.15
C GLY A 205 33.21 7.07 -7.10
N HIS A 206 31.96 7.52 -7.19
CA HIS A 206 31.36 8.32 -6.13
C HIS A 206 31.36 7.55 -4.79
N THR A 207 31.49 8.28 -3.69
CA THR A 207 31.41 7.72 -2.35
C THR A 207 29.96 7.52 -1.92
N TYR A 208 29.73 6.66 -0.94
CA TYR A 208 28.40 6.48 -0.34
C TYR A 208 27.81 7.80 0.18
N THR A 209 28.64 8.62 0.83
CA THR A 209 28.25 9.96 1.30
C THR A 209 27.80 10.88 0.16
N GLN A 210 28.46 10.84 -0.99
CA GLN A 210 28.05 11.61 -2.17
C GLN A 210 26.68 11.15 -2.71
N ALA A 211 26.41 9.84 -2.71
CA ALA A 211 25.09 9.33 -3.09
C ALA A 211 23.98 9.81 -2.15
N VAL A 212 24.24 9.81 -0.84
CA VAL A 212 23.28 10.33 0.15
C VAL A 212 23.09 11.84 -0.01
N HIS A 213 24.16 12.62 -0.21
CA HIS A 213 24.06 14.07 -0.44
C HIS A 213 23.26 14.40 -1.70
N ALA A 214 23.55 13.75 -2.84
CA ALA A 214 22.83 13.97 -4.09
C ALA A 214 21.32 13.68 -3.95
N ARG A 215 20.98 12.65 -3.16
CA ARG A 215 19.58 12.35 -2.84
C ARG A 215 18.93 13.45 -2.01
N LEU A 216 19.60 13.95 -0.97
CA LEU A 216 19.06 15.01 -0.11
C LEU A 216 18.92 16.34 -0.86
N GLU A 217 19.88 16.67 -1.71
CA GLU A 217 19.85 17.84 -2.60
C GLU A 217 18.68 17.75 -3.57
N PHE A 218 18.50 16.61 -4.25
CA PHE A 218 17.36 16.39 -5.13
C PHE A 218 16.01 16.56 -4.41
N LEU A 219 15.88 16.05 -3.17
CA LEU A 219 14.66 16.22 -2.37
C LEU A 219 14.43 17.70 -1.97
N ALA A 220 15.49 18.41 -1.59
CA ALA A 220 15.42 19.82 -1.24
C ALA A 220 14.94 20.67 -2.42
N GLU A 221 15.47 20.40 -3.62
CA GLU A 221 15.09 21.08 -4.85
C GLU A 221 13.66 20.70 -5.30
N SER A 222 13.36 19.40 -5.37
CA SER A 222 12.10 18.91 -5.96
C SER A 222 10.85 19.27 -5.15
N PHE A 223 10.96 19.31 -3.81
CA PHE A 223 9.84 19.66 -2.94
C PHE A 223 9.86 21.13 -2.53
N ASN A 224 10.88 21.90 -2.92
CA ASN A 224 11.11 23.30 -2.52
C ASN A 224 11.00 23.51 -0.99
N THR A 225 11.39 22.50 -0.20
CA THR A 225 11.30 22.55 1.25
C THR A 225 12.67 22.78 1.87
N ARG A 226 12.87 23.95 2.46
CA ARG A 226 13.93 24.15 3.47
C ARG A 226 13.55 23.59 4.85
N SER A 227 12.34 23.02 4.98
CA SER A 227 11.84 22.47 6.23
C SER A 227 12.45 21.10 6.52
N ARG A 228 12.70 20.82 7.80
CA ARG A 228 13.33 19.57 8.25
C ARG A 228 12.41 18.33 8.15
N GLY A 229 11.13 18.53 7.84
CA GLY A 229 10.11 17.48 7.86
C GLY A 229 10.40 16.31 6.91
N ILE A 230 10.76 16.60 5.66
CA ILE A 230 11.05 15.56 4.66
C ILE A 230 12.32 14.77 5.03
N PHE A 231 13.33 15.45 5.55
CA PHE A 231 14.60 14.83 5.95
C PHE A 231 14.48 14.01 7.23
N ARG A 232 13.55 14.33 8.14
CA ARG A 232 13.21 13.46 9.27
C ARG A 232 12.68 12.11 8.80
N GLN A 233 11.92 12.09 7.71
CA GLN A 233 11.44 10.84 7.13
C GLN A 233 12.63 10.04 6.58
N GLU A 234 13.52 10.66 5.80
CA GLU A 234 14.75 10.01 5.33
C GLU A 234 15.58 9.43 6.49
N TRP A 235 15.75 10.20 7.56
CA TRP A 235 16.50 9.78 8.75
C TRP A 235 15.87 8.56 9.44
N ARG A 236 14.54 8.49 9.52
CA ARG A 236 13.84 7.36 10.16
C ARG A 236 14.09 6.04 9.44
N TYR A 237 14.07 6.07 8.11
CA TYR A 237 14.26 4.89 7.26
C TYR A 237 15.72 4.55 6.96
N ALA A 238 16.65 5.46 7.28
CA ALA A 238 18.08 5.27 7.14
C ALA A 238 18.67 4.30 8.19
N ASP A 239 19.75 3.62 7.82
CA ASP A 239 20.66 2.95 8.77
C ASP A 239 21.46 3.97 9.60
N ASP A 240 22.15 3.48 10.63
CA ASP A 240 22.85 4.36 11.59
C ASP A 240 23.98 5.18 10.95
N HIS A 241 24.69 4.65 9.95
CA HIS A 241 25.74 5.39 9.25
C HIS A 241 25.13 6.51 8.39
N THR A 242 24.08 6.19 7.65
CA THR A 242 23.33 7.13 6.81
C THR A 242 22.68 8.24 7.64
N ARG A 243 22.16 7.92 8.83
CA ARG A 243 21.61 8.90 9.78
C ARG A 243 22.61 9.99 10.14
N THR A 244 23.87 9.63 10.44
CA THR A 244 24.93 10.61 10.73
C THR A 244 25.22 11.54 9.54
N ILE A 245 25.18 11.01 8.31
CA ILE A 245 25.35 11.81 7.09
C ILE A 245 24.18 12.78 6.91
N ILE A 246 22.94 12.29 7.06
CA ILE A 246 21.72 13.10 6.97
C ILE A 246 21.73 14.21 8.02
N GLU A 247 22.04 13.91 9.29
CA GLU A 247 22.09 14.90 10.37
C GLU A 247 23.05 16.05 10.06
N ARG A 248 24.26 15.71 9.59
CA ARG A 248 25.27 16.70 9.22
C ARG A 248 24.80 17.56 8.06
N TRP A 249 24.33 16.92 6.99
CA TRP A 249 23.84 17.62 5.80
C TRP A 249 22.67 18.56 6.15
N VAL A 250 21.70 18.09 6.93
CA VAL A 250 20.54 18.87 7.37
C VAL A 250 20.96 20.04 8.26
N ALA A 251 21.96 19.88 9.11
CA ALA A 251 22.48 20.99 9.92
C ALA A 251 23.11 22.11 9.06
N GLU A 252 23.72 21.77 7.93
CA GLU A 252 24.40 22.70 7.03
C GLU A 252 23.44 23.36 6.00
N HIS A 253 22.42 22.64 5.54
CA HIS A 253 21.62 23.03 4.36
C HIS A 253 20.17 23.42 4.67
N THR A 254 19.69 23.23 5.91
CA THR A 254 18.33 23.62 6.29
C THR A 254 18.34 24.76 7.30
N LEU A 255 17.31 25.60 7.25
CA LEU A 255 17.11 26.58 8.31
C LEU A 255 16.72 25.84 9.59
N ALA A 256 17.24 26.29 10.72
CA ALA A 256 16.79 25.80 12.01
C ALA A 256 15.27 25.94 12.06
N GLU A 257 14.58 24.82 12.26
CA GLU A 257 13.13 24.84 12.48
C GLU A 257 12.90 25.77 13.67
N PRO A 258 12.08 26.82 13.52
CA PRO A 258 11.75 27.68 14.64
C PRO A 258 11.23 26.75 15.72
N VAL A 259 11.92 26.74 16.88
CA VAL A 259 11.51 25.92 18.00
C VAL A 259 10.08 26.32 18.28
N ALA A 260 9.14 25.44 17.93
CA ALA A 260 7.74 25.69 18.21
C ALA A 260 7.68 26.04 19.70
N PRO A 261 7.13 27.21 20.08
CA PRO A 261 7.05 27.57 21.48
C PRO A 261 6.44 26.37 22.18
N PRO A 262 7.08 25.85 23.26
CA PRO A 262 6.61 24.65 23.91
C PRO A 262 5.12 24.84 24.12
N ALA A 263 4.33 24.00 23.45
CA ALA A 263 2.91 23.99 23.69
C ALA A 263 2.79 23.52 25.13
N HIS A 264 2.78 24.46 26.06
CA HIS A 264 2.40 24.25 27.44
C HIS A 264 0.91 23.93 27.41
N ILE A 265 0.58 22.76 26.89
CA ILE A 265 -0.62 22.07 27.26
C ILE A 265 -0.42 21.86 28.75
N LYS A 266 -1.07 22.71 29.57
CA LYS A 266 -1.15 22.51 31.02
C LYS A 266 -1.85 21.17 31.24
N LEU A 267 -1.10 20.08 31.14
CA LEU A 267 -1.55 18.71 31.40
C LEU A 267 -1.93 18.52 32.87
N VAL A 268 -1.58 19.46 33.74
CA VAL A 268 -1.65 19.33 35.19
C VAL A 268 -3.06 19.55 35.76
N GLU A 269 -4.01 20.09 35.00
CA GLU A 269 -5.38 20.34 35.51
C GLU A 269 -6.46 19.69 34.66
N LEU A 270 -6.11 18.75 33.79
CA LEU A 270 -7.12 18.06 33.01
C LEU A 270 -7.86 17.00 33.81
N ASN A 271 -7.32 16.48 34.92
CA ASN A 271 -8.05 15.52 35.75
C ASN A 271 -8.62 16.20 37.00
N GLY A 272 -9.92 16.04 37.22
CA GLY A 272 -10.62 16.56 38.39
C GLY A 272 -11.98 15.90 38.56
N THR A 273 -12.69 16.30 39.62
CA THR A 273 -14.05 15.82 39.90
C THR A 273 -15.05 16.52 38.99
N CYS A 274 -15.79 15.77 38.18
CA CYS A 274 -16.82 16.30 37.30
C CYS A 274 -17.96 16.94 38.11
N GLU A 275 -18.32 18.19 37.81
CA GLU A 275 -19.38 18.90 38.55
C GLU A 275 -20.76 18.24 38.41
N LYS A 276 -21.00 17.50 37.32
CA LYS A 276 -22.30 16.87 37.04
C LYS A 276 -22.43 15.47 37.61
N CYS A 277 -21.41 14.61 37.47
CA CYS A 277 -21.48 13.22 37.96
C CYS A 277 -20.65 12.94 39.20
N GLY A 278 -19.76 13.84 39.62
CA GLY A 278 -18.89 13.63 40.77
C GLY A 278 -17.70 12.68 40.55
N ASP A 279 -17.53 12.12 39.35
CA ASP A 279 -16.40 11.22 39.06
C ASP A 279 -15.10 11.97 38.82
N TRP A 280 -13.99 11.41 39.30
CA TRP A 280 -12.64 11.88 38.99
C TRP A 280 -12.19 11.45 37.60
N ARG A 281 -12.21 12.36 36.62
CA ARG A 281 -11.92 12.07 35.20
C ARG A 281 -11.23 13.24 34.52
N GLN A 282 -10.89 13.04 33.25
CA GLN A 282 -10.44 14.14 32.40
C GLN A 282 -11.61 15.13 32.16
N LEU A 283 -11.49 16.32 32.72
CA LEU A 283 -12.44 17.42 32.62
C LEU A 283 -12.14 18.31 31.43
N ARG A 284 -13.21 18.81 30.83
CA ARG A 284 -13.21 19.93 29.89
C ARG A 284 -14.34 20.84 30.35
N ASP A 285 -14.02 22.10 30.64
CA ASP A 285 -15.00 23.06 31.19
C ASP A 285 -15.72 22.51 32.44
N ALA A 286 -14.93 21.96 33.39
CA ALA A 286 -15.37 21.34 34.64
C ALA A 286 -16.28 20.09 34.53
N LEU A 287 -16.54 19.60 33.31
CA LEU A 287 -17.35 18.40 33.07
C LEU A 287 -16.52 17.27 32.45
N CYS A 288 -16.80 16.03 32.84
CA CYS A 288 -16.20 14.88 32.17
C CYS A 288 -16.76 14.73 30.75
N VAL A 289 -16.04 14.00 29.89
CA VAL A 289 -16.41 13.76 28.48
C VAL A 289 -17.86 13.28 28.30
N GLU A 290 -18.35 12.43 29.21
CA GLU A 290 -19.72 11.90 29.19
C GLU A 290 -20.76 12.93 29.61
N CYS A 291 -20.41 13.85 30.52
CA CYS A 291 -21.30 14.88 31.03
C CYS A 291 -21.30 16.16 30.20
N HIS A 292 -20.24 16.39 29.43
CA HIS A 292 -20.05 17.60 28.66
C HIS A 292 -21.06 17.66 27.50
N PRO A 293 -21.93 18.67 27.42
CA PRO A 293 -23.02 18.72 26.45
C PRO A 293 -22.53 18.74 24.99
N GLY A 294 -21.32 19.25 24.75
CA GLY A 294 -20.68 19.22 23.43
C GLY A 294 -20.03 17.88 23.03
N LEU A 295 -19.89 16.92 23.95
CA LEU A 295 -19.18 15.65 23.73
C LEU A 295 -20.03 14.40 24.02
N GLY A 296 -20.98 14.47 24.96
CA GLY A 296 -21.77 13.30 25.43
C GLY A 296 -23.29 13.51 25.51
N GLY A 297 -23.83 14.64 25.03
CA GLY A 297 -25.24 15.02 25.26
C GLY A 297 -26.28 14.40 24.32
N GLN A 298 -25.89 13.72 23.24
CA GLN A 298 -26.83 12.98 22.40
C GLN A 298 -26.60 11.50 22.65
N THR A 299 -27.45 10.90 23.49
CA THR A 299 -27.67 9.45 23.71
C THR A 299 -26.87 8.55 22.79
N THR A 300 -25.58 8.40 23.05
CA THR A 300 -24.80 7.28 22.52
C THR A 300 -25.12 6.12 23.42
N THR A 301 -25.92 5.19 22.91
CA THR A 301 -26.04 3.85 23.46
C THR A 301 -24.62 3.34 23.73
N PRO A 302 -24.26 3.00 24.99
CA PRO A 302 -22.92 2.50 25.28
C PRO A 302 -22.72 1.22 24.46
N ALA A 303 -21.61 1.16 23.73
CA ALA A 303 -21.22 -0.02 22.97
C ALA A 303 -21.08 -1.20 23.94
N GLY A 304 -22.09 -2.09 23.96
CA GLY A 304 -22.07 -3.33 24.75
C GLY A 304 -23.27 -3.63 25.64
N ALA A 305 -24.33 -2.81 25.69
CA ALA A 305 -25.55 -3.19 26.40
C ALA A 305 -26.38 -4.19 25.57
N LEU A 306 -26.13 -5.49 25.76
CA LEU A 306 -27.04 -6.56 25.34
C LEU A 306 -28.36 -6.40 26.11
N VAL A 307 -29.38 -5.86 25.46
CA VAL A 307 -30.75 -5.99 25.96
C VAL A 307 -31.15 -7.45 25.78
N HIS A 308 -31.34 -8.17 26.88
CA HIS A 308 -32.01 -9.47 26.86
C HIS A 308 -33.46 -9.23 26.40
N GLY A 309 -33.75 -9.59 25.16
CA GLY A 309 -35.11 -9.68 24.66
C GLY A 309 -35.80 -10.89 25.30
N THR A 310 -36.64 -10.65 26.29
CA THR A 310 -37.84 -11.47 26.50
C THR A 310 -38.95 -10.92 25.61
N ASP A 311 -39.76 -11.82 25.08
CA ASP A 311 -40.99 -11.58 24.32
C ASP A 311 -40.85 -11.61 22.79
N SER A 312 -40.42 -12.77 22.28
CA SER A 312 -40.82 -13.23 20.95
C SER A 312 -42.07 -14.10 21.08
N GLU A 313 -43.21 -13.59 20.59
CA GLU A 313 -44.44 -14.36 20.39
C GLU A 313 -44.22 -15.54 19.42
N PRO A 314 -44.90 -16.68 19.63
CA PRO A 314 -44.78 -17.84 18.76
C PRO A 314 -45.55 -17.65 17.44
N ILE A 315 -44.82 -17.80 16.33
CA ILE A 315 -45.39 -17.95 14.99
C ILE A 315 -46.10 -19.32 14.91
N PRO A 316 -47.39 -19.40 14.54
CA PRO A 316 -48.08 -20.67 14.37
C PRO A 316 -47.63 -21.32 13.06
N VAL A 317 -46.97 -22.47 13.17
CA VAL A 317 -46.68 -23.35 12.03
C VAL A 317 -47.88 -24.25 11.79
N SER A 318 -48.55 -24.07 10.66
CA SER A 318 -49.64 -24.94 10.21
C SER A 318 -49.09 -26.29 9.79
N ALA A 319 -49.54 -27.34 10.48
CA ALA A 319 -49.35 -28.72 10.10
C ALA A 319 -50.36 -29.08 9.00
N GLU A 320 -49.90 -29.58 7.84
CA GLU A 320 -50.71 -30.43 6.99
C GLU A 320 -49.84 -31.35 6.11
N LYS A 321 -50.26 -32.62 6.10
CA LYS A 321 -49.88 -33.76 5.22
C LYS A 321 -48.62 -34.58 5.54
N LEU A 322 -48.83 -35.51 6.46
CA LEU A 322 -48.38 -36.91 6.37
C LEU A 322 -49.38 -37.73 5.53
N ALA A 323 -48.86 -38.59 4.64
CA ALA A 323 -49.45 -39.79 3.97
C ALA A 323 -48.90 -39.85 2.54
N ASP A 324 -48.36 -40.91 1.96
CA ASP A 324 -48.13 -42.32 2.32
C ASP A 324 -47.00 -42.83 1.40
N ASN A 325 -46.29 -43.87 1.86
CA ASN A 325 -45.79 -45.04 1.09
C ASN A 325 -44.39 -45.47 1.53
N ALA A 326 -44.39 -46.48 2.40
CA ALA A 326 -43.29 -47.42 2.58
C ALA A 326 -43.72 -48.80 2.07
N ALA A 327 -42.73 -49.50 1.50
CA ALA A 327 -42.62 -50.94 1.27
C ALA A 327 -43.24 -51.56 -0.01
N ALA A 328 -42.36 -51.96 -0.93
CA ALA A 328 -42.23 -53.36 -1.34
C ALA A 328 -40.86 -53.61 -2.03
N ALA A 329 -40.10 -54.55 -1.48
CA ALA A 329 -38.97 -55.22 -2.12
C ALA A 329 -39.52 -56.22 -3.16
N GLU A 330 -38.85 -56.48 -4.29
CA GLU A 330 -37.88 -57.56 -4.55
C GLU A 330 -37.74 -57.66 -6.11
N PRO A 331 -36.83 -58.49 -6.68
CA PRO A 331 -35.88 -58.16 -7.73
C PRO A 331 -36.30 -58.68 -9.11
N ILE A 332 -35.54 -58.38 -10.18
CA ILE A 332 -35.28 -59.30 -11.30
C ILE A 332 -34.16 -58.76 -12.21
N THR A 333 -33.31 -59.72 -12.56
CA THR A 333 -32.22 -59.82 -13.52
C THR A 333 -32.36 -59.14 -14.89
N GLY A 334 -31.26 -58.52 -15.34
CA GLY A 334 -30.56 -58.84 -16.59
C GLY A 334 -31.16 -58.39 -17.93
N THR A 335 -30.40 -57.58 -18.69
CA THR A 335 -29.75 -57.98 -19.96
C THR A 335 -29.13 -56.76 -20.66
N ALA A 336 -28.00 -57.02 -21.31
CA ALA A 336 -27.25 -56.08 -22.14
C ALA A 336 -27.91 -55.87 -23.51
N SER A 337 -27.77 -54.69 -24.10
CA SER A 337 -27.54 -54.58 -25.56
C SER A 337 -26.87 -53.26 -25.94
N VAL A 338 -25.74 -53.42 -26.62
CA VAL A 338 -25.04 -52.46 -27.48
C VAL A 338 -25.85 -52.20 -28.75
N ALA A 339 -25.82 -50.94 -29.24
CA ALA A 339 -25.86 -50.48 -30.65
C ALA A 339 -26.50 -49.08 -30.69
N GLU A 340 -25.76 -48.01 -30.97
CA GLU A 340 -25.38 -47.51 -32.31
C GLU A 340 -26.51 -46.85 -33.12
N ARG A 341 -26.11 -45.71 -33.74
CA ARG A 341 -26.76 -44.89 -34.78
C ARG A 341 -27.87 -43.92 -34.34
N SER A 342 -28.02 -42.73 -34.92
CA SER A 342 -27.20 -41.85 -35.77
C SER A 342 -28.10 -40.66 -36.15
N VAL A 343 -27.49 -39.47 -36.29
CA VAL A 343 -27.81 -38.46 -37.34
C VAL A 343 -29.15 -37.71 -37.25
N ALA A 344 -29.10 -36.38 -37.07
CA ALA A 344 -29.42 -35.41 -38.13
C ALA A 344 -29.44 -33.97 -37.58
N GLN A 345 -29.29 -33.00 -38.51
CA GLN A 345 -29.35 -31.54 -38.37
C GLN A 345 -27.98 -30.91 -38.02
N GLY A 346 -27.22 -30.30 -38.94
CA GLY A 346 -27.54 -29.77 -40.27
C GLY A 346 -27.48 -28.24 -40.23
N ARG A 347 -26.31 -27.68 -40.54
CA ARG A 347 -26.16 -26.34 -41.16
C ARG A 347 -24.73 -26.17 -41.71
N SER A 348 -24.65 -26.16 -43.03
CA SER A 348 -23.48 -25.82 -43.85
C SER A 348 -23.51 -24.30 -44.20
N PRO A 349 -22.63 -23.75 -45.07
CA PRO A 349 -21.56 -22.85 -44.64
C PRO A 349 -21.45 -21.58 -45.52
N VAL A 350 -20.30 -20.92 -45.44
CA VAL A 350 -19.67 -20.04 -46.46
C VAL A 350 -20.05 -18.56 -46.43
N GLY A 351 -18.99 -17.75 -46.28
CA GLY A 351 -19.01 -16.29 -46.48
C GLY A 351 -17.60 -15.70 -46.38
N GLN A 352 -16.66 -16.19 -47.21
CA GLN A 352 -15.42 -15.48 -47.54
C GLN A 352 -15.73 -14.33 -48.51
N GLN A 353 -15.27 -13.12 -48.22
CA GLN A 353 -14.90 -12.06 -49.18
C GLN A 353 -14.01 -11.06 -48.40
N SER A 354 -12.68 -11.07 -48.58
CA SER A 354 -11.92 -10.31 -49.58
C SER A 354 -12.19 -8.80 -49.56
N GLY A 355 -11.21 -8.03 -49.07
CA GLY A 355 -11.21 -6.56 -49.11
C GLY A 355 -9.83 -5.99 -48.85
N GLN A 356 -8.86 -6.33 -49.72
CA GLN A 356 -7.59 -5.60 -49.84
C GLN A 356 -7.87 -4.22 -50.43
N ALA A 357 -7.53 -3.15 -49.73
CA ALA A 357 -7.35 -1.82 -50.29
C ALA A 357 -6.00 -1.28 -49.83
N GLY A 358 -5.05 -1.23 -50.78
CA GLY A 358 -3.71 -0.75 -50.56
C GLY A 358 -3.64 0.77 -50.41
N ARG A 359 -2.66 1.23 -49.63
CA ARG A 359 -1.99 2.51 -49.84
C ARG A 359 -0.49 2.31 -49.76
N LYS A 360 0.11 2.30 -50.95
CA LYS A 360 1.54 2.55 -51.17
C LYS A 360 1.77 4.06 -51.03
N SER A 361 2.69 4.47 -50.16
CA SER A 361 3.40 5.73 -50.28
C SER A 361 4.89 5.46 -50.10
N ALA A 362 5.62 5.66 -51.18
CA ALA A 362 7.07 5.80 -51.23
C ALA A 362 7.38 7.22 -51.75
N ILE A 363 8.67 7.59 -51.73
CA ILE A 363 9.31 8.87 -52.12
C ILE A 363 9.60 9.74 -50.87
N ALA A 364 10.84 10.07 -50.47
CA ALA A 364 12.19 9.93 -51.04
C ALA A 364 13.27 10.04 -49.94
N PRO A 365 14.51 9.54 -50.16
CA PRO A 365 15.68 9.89 -49.38
C PRO A 365 16.49 11.02 -50.07
N ALA A 366 17.02 11.97 -49.30
CA ALA A 366 17.97 12.97 -49.81
C ALA A 366 19.36 12.74 -49.21
N GLU A 367 20.30 12.44 -50.13
CA GLU A 367 21.65 13.01 -50.31
C GLU A 367 22.47 13.36 -49.05
N THR A 368 23.51 12.60 -48.71
CA THR A 368 24.88 12.61 -49.28
C THR A 368 25.57 13.98 -49.21
N SER A 369 26.40 14.19 -48.19
CA SER A 369 27.56 15.09 -48.29
C SER A 369 28.83 14.38 -47.82
N ARG A 370 29.83 14.42 -48.71
CA ARG A 370 31.18 13.85 -48.58
C ARG A 370 32.08 14.73 -47.71
N SER A 371 33.04 14.04 -47.08
CA SER A 371 34.22 14.49 -46.33
C SER A 371 35.15 15.48 -47.07
N PRO A 372 36.23 15.99 -46.43
CA PRO A 372 37.50 15.23 -46.36
C PRO A 372 38.24 15.32 -44.99
N ALA A 373 38.81 14.20 -44.52
CA ALA A 373 40.26 13.90 -44.46
C ALA A 373 41.02 14.72 -43.39
N SER A 374 41.49 14.12 -42.30
CA SER A 374 42.78 13.41 -42.14
C SER A 374 43.22 13.78 -40.70
N VAL A 375 43.81 12.93 -39.86
CA VAL A 375 45.23 12.57 -39.88
C VAL A 375 45.43 11.41 -38.88
N THR A 376 46.32 10.53 -39.29
CA THR A 376 46.88 9.33 -38.67
C THR A 376 47.70 9.55 -37.40
N ALA A 377 47.57 8.65 -36.41
CA ALA A 377 48.64 8.07 -35.55
C ALA A 377 47.91 7.15 -34.54
N ARG A 378 47.88 5.82 -34.62
CA ARG A 378 48.96 4.81 -34.57
C ARG A 378 50.05 5.14 -33.55
N GLU A 379 49.74 4.90 -32.28
CA GLU A 379 50.77 4.65 -31.27
C GLU A 379 50.43 3.39 -30.47
N THR A 380 51.15 2.34 -30.83
CA THR A 380 51.33 1.11 -30.06
C THR A 380 51.98 1.44 -28.73
N ARG A 381 51.30 1.14 -27.62
CA ARG A 381 51.96 1.00 -26.32
C ARG A 381 51.61 -0.34 -25.70
N SER A 382 52.52 -1.29 -25.94
CA SER A 382 52.76 -2.45 -25.12
C SER A 382 53.13 -2.01 -23.70
N VAL A 383 52.37 -2.41 -22.70
CA VAL A 383 52.86 -2.48 -21.33
C VAL A 383 52.55 -3.88 -20.80
N ALA A 384 53.62 -4.48 -20.30
CA ALA A 384 53.78 -5.86 -19.88
C ALA A 384 52.67 -6.35 -18.95
N ALA A 385 52.19 -7.55 -19.26
CA ALA A 385 51.59 -8.45 -18.30
C ALA A 385 52.65 -8.82 -17.25
N SER A 386 52.51 -8.30 -16.04
CA SER A 386 53.20 -8.80 -14.86
C SER A 386 52.28 -9.81 -14.18
N THR A 387 52.45 -11.07 -14.53
CA THR A 387 51.90 -12.22 -13.81
C THR A 387 52.54 -12.27 -12.42
N ALA A 388 51.85 -11.71 -11.43
CA ALA A 388 52.14 -11.95 -10.02
C ALA A 388 51.31 -13.14 -9.55
N ASP A 389 52.03 -14.20 -9.21
CA ASP A 389 51.61 -15.46 -8.62
C ASP A 389 50.90 -15.23 -7.26
N PRO A 390 49.60 -15.57 -7.09
CA PRO A 390 48.98 -15.56 -5.78
C PRO A 390 49.39 -16.84 -5.03
N GLY A 391 50.33 -16.69 -4.11
CA GLY A 391 50.76 -17.75 -3.20
C GLY A 391 49.60 -18.42 -2.42
N PRO A 392 49.86 -19.62 -1.84
CA PRO A 392 48.83 -20.48 -1.29
C PRO A 392 48.09 -19.82 -0.12
N ARG A 393 46.76 -19.81 -0.21
CA ARG A 393 45.86 -19.39 0.87
C ARG A 393 46.12 -20.24 2.12
N PRO A 394 46.33 -19.65 3.31
CA PRO A 394 46.35 -20.41 4.55
C PRO A 394 44.94 -20.93 4.87
N LEU A 395 44.89 -22.19 5.30
CA LEU A 395 43.68 -22.87 5.77
C LEU A 395 43.05 -22.09 6.95
N PRO A 396 41.71 -22.07 7.05
CA PRO A 396 41.03 -21.38 8.15
C PRO A 396 41.34 -22.06 9.49
N ALA A 397 41.96 -21.30 10.38
CA ALA A 397 42.20 -21.70 11.76
C ALA A 397 40.88 -21.91 12.50
N GLU A 398 40.76 -23.11 13.04
CA GLU A 398 39.66 -23.61 13.86
C GLU A 398 39.51 -22.76 15.14
N ARG A 399 38.58 -21.80 15.13
CA ARG A 399 38.22 -21.02 16.32
C ARG A 399 37.42 -21.89 17.29
N ARG A 400 38.12 -22.62 18.16
CA ARG A 400 37.57 -23.11 19.43
C ARG A 400 37.12 -21.91 20.28
N ARG A 401 35.81 -21.66 20.33
CA ARG A 401 35.20 -20.82 21.36
C ARG A 401 35.24 -21.57 22.69
N THR A 402 36.19 -21.23 23.54
CA THR A 402 36.10 -21.49 24.98
C THR A 402 34.96 -20.63 25.53
N GLN A 403 33.84 -21.27 25.86
CA GLN A 403 32.79 -20.65 26.66
C GLN A 403 33.33 -20.38 28.07
N GLN A 404 33.75 -19.14 28.34
CA GLN A 404 33.93 -18.67 29.71
C GLN A 404 32.56 -18.60 30.38
N ARG A 405 32.30 -19.55 31.27
CA ARG A 405 31.18 -19.50 32.22
C ARG A 405 31.32 -18.23 33.06
N GLN A 406 30.34 -17.33 32.98
CA GLN A 406 30.23 -16.25 33.94
C GLN A 406 29.92 -16.81 35.33
N PRO A 407 30.57 -16.33 36.40
CA PRO A 407 30.20 -16.70 37.77
C PRO A 407 28.82 -16.11 38.15
N PRO A 408 28.07 -16.79 39.03
CA PRO A 408 26.73 -16.36 39.42
C PRO A 408 26.76 -15.04 40.19
N ARG A 409 25.87 -14.12 39.83
CA ARG A 409 25.67 -12.85 40.54
C ARG A 409 25.14 -13.11 41.97
N PRO A 410 25.65 -12.42 43.00
CA PRO A 410 25.15 -12.56 44.36
C PRO A 410 23.73 -12.01 44.49
N ARG A 411 22.86 -12.78 45.17
CA ARG A 411 21.49 -12.42 45.52
C ARG A 411 21.49 -11.21 46.47
N ARG A 412 20.72 -10.18 46.11
CA ARG A 412 20.49 -8.98 46.90
C ARG A 412 19.63 -9.34 48.12
N ALA A 413 20.16 -9.15 49.33
CA ALA A 413 19.44 -9.36 50.58
C ALA A 413 18.25 -8.39 50.68
N SER A 414 17.07 -8.94 50.88
CA SER A 414 15.85 -8.23 51.26
C SER A 414 16.00 -7.64 52.66
N ARG A 415 15.88 -6.31 52.76
CA ARG A 415 15.73 -5.60 54.04
C ARG A 415 14.33 -5.85 54.58
N SER A 416 14.25 -6.47 55.75
CA SER A 416 13.07 -6.53 56.60
C SER A 416 12.82 -5.14 57.21
N ARG A 417 11.55 -4.75 57.29
CA ARG A 417 11.02 -3.74 58.21
C ARG A 417 10.12 -4.44 59.21
#